data_AF-A0A2U1AUH9-F1
#
_entry.id   AF-A0A2U1AUH9-F1
#
_cell.length_a   1.000
_cell.length_b   1.000
_cell.length_c   1.000
_cell.angle_alpha   90.00
_cell.angle_beta   90.00
_cell.angle_gamma   90.00
#
_symmetry.space_group_name_H-M   'P 1'
#
loop_
_entity.id
_entity.type
_entity.pdbx_description
1 polymer ?
#
loop_
_entity_poly.entity_id
_entity_poly.type
_entity_poly.pdbx_seq_one_letter_code
_entity_poly.pdbx_strand_id
1 'polypeptide(L)'
;MADYQARVGFWEALRGTCCGTEIFFRLRKNSTLRILFHLFFMALLCSAGILLGQLNRLLPEVRQLEQVFIAEFGSEFQLSAAGIVPEKAPERARALSLPFDGKLFYVPRGEAGGRLPPEQAEFLNYLAVWSPGYFVSAQHYEKDSWLVSILRPAEEGGAISMFSPEKHYLTNSGLVELLDSKLDNGYSWPVKETATQSFAALFGSLKIGMGILLFGMQLVGILALALFYTGLFAGMFRLTSSRRLQTLTFGEFWKIGVYAGFPVMLVASCFPAFDLPYLSYSTVFMIGLVVYWLVAVARVERAGVSGSQEG
;
A
#
# COMPACT_ATOMS: atom_id res chain seq x y z
N MET A 1 27.21 24.97 -36.21
CA MET A 1 27.00 23.51 -36.08
C MET A 1 26.12 23.27 -34.87
N ALA A 2 24.94 22.70 -35.08
CA ALA A 2 23.98 22.42 -34.02
C ALA A 2 24.58 21.37 -33.07
N ASP A 3 24.89 21.78 -31.84
CA ASP A 3 25.32 20.92 -30.75
C ASP A 3 24.17 19.97 -30.42
N TYR A 4 24.12 18.82 -31.10
CA TYR A 4 23.17 17.74 -30.84
C TYR A 4 23.63 17.06 -29.54
N GLN A 5 23.53 17.77 -28.41
CA GLN A 5 23.76 17.19 -27.10
C GLN A 5 22.72 16.10 -26.88
N ALA A 6 23.14 14.87 -27.13
CA ALA A 6 22.33 13.68 -27.02
C ALA A 6 21.68 13.65 -25.62
N ARG A 7 20.36 13.90 -25.62
CA ARG A 7 19.51 13.90 -24.43
C ARG A 7 19.67 12.55 -23.74
N VAL A 8 20.05 12.57 -22.47
CA VAL A 8 20.31 11.34 -21.71
C VAL A 8 19.01 10.57 -21.54
N GLY A 9 19.01 9.28 -21.87
CA GLY A 9 17.87 8.37 -21.67
C GLY A 9 17.78 7.89 -20.21
N PHE A 10 16.66 7.25 -19.84
CA PHE A 10 16.44 6.79 -18.47
C PHE A 10 17.54 5.83 -17.96
N TRP A 11 17.84 4.76 -18.70
CA TRP A 11 18.84 3.77 -18.29
C TRP A 11 20.26 4.34 -18.22
N GLU A 12 20.60 5.23 -19.16
CA GLU A 12 21.88 5.94 -19.15
C GLU A 12 21.98 6.88 -17.94
N ALA A 13 20.87 7.57 -17.60
CA ALA A 13 20.79 8.41 -16.42
C ALA A 13 20.97 7.56 -15.15
N LEU A 14 20.23 6.46 -15.02
CA LEU A 14 20.29 5.56 -13.86
C LEU A 14 21.69 4.98 -13.66
N ARG A 15 22.26 4.37 -14.69
CA ARG A 15 23.61 3.82 -14.61
C ARG A 15 24.63 4.91 -14.33
N GLY A 16 24.53 6.04 -15.01
CA GLY A 16 25.44 7.17 -14.83
C GLY A 16 25.43 7.67 -13.39
N THR A 17 24.25 7.89 -12.80
CA THR A 17 24.12 8.42 -11.44
C THR A 17 24.52 7.41 -10.37
N CYS A 18 24.43 6.11 -10.65
CA CYS A 18 24.89 5.07 -9.74
C CYS A 18 26.40 4.81 -9.81
N CYS A 19 27.04 5.07 -10.96
CA CYS A 19 28.46 4.79 -11.17
C CYS A 19 29.38 6.01 -11.02
N GLY A 20 28.84 7.23 -10.89
CA GLY A 20 29.64 8.41 -10.62
C GLY A 20 28.90 9.73 -10.85
N THR A 21 29.66 10.83 -10.78
CA THR A 21 29.10 12.19 -10.82
C THR A 21 29.28 12.91 -12.17
N GLU A 22 30.01 12.32 -13.12
CA GLU A 22 30.28 12.95 -14.42
C GLU A 22 29.02 13.09 -15.29
N ILE A 23 28.03 12.22 -15.10
CA ILE A 23 26.80 12.25 -15.89
C ILE A 23 25.95 13.52 -15.61
N PHE A 24 26.13 14.17 -14.44
CA PHE A 24 25.31 15.31 -14.03
C PHE A 24 25.45 16.54 -14.94
N PHE A 25 26.60 16.69 -15.62
CA PHE A 25 26.81 17.76 -16.61
C PHE A 25 25.83 17.67 -17.79
N ARG A 26 25.49 16.45 -18.20
CA ARG A 26 24.52 16.18 -19.28
C ARG A 26 23.10 16.18 -18.73
N LEU A 27 22.88 15.60 -17.54
CA LEU A 27 21.56 15.46 -16.94
C LEU A 27 20.89 16.80 -16.61
N ARG A 28 21.64 17.82 -16.18
CA ARG A 28 21.08 19.15 -15.90
C ARG A 28 20.41 19.80 -17.12
N LYS A 29 20.81 19.39 -18.33
CA LYS A 29 20.28 19.90 -19.60
C LYS A 29 19.00 19.21 -20.05
N ASN A 30 18.59 18.11 -19.41
CA ASN A 30 17.32 17.45 -19.73
C ASN A 30 16.13 18.37 -19.43
N SER A 31 15.05 18.23 -20.19
CA SER A 31 13.80 18.96 -19.94
C SER A 31 13.14 18.48 -18.65
N THR A 32 12.39 19.38 -17.98
CA THR A 32 11.66 19.07 -16.75
C THR A 32 10.70 17.89 -16.94
N LEU A 33 9.97 17.85 -18.05
CA LEU A 33 9.05 16.74 -18.37
C LEU A 33 9.79 15.39 -18.45
N ARG A 34 10.97 15.35 -19.07
CA ARG A 34 11.77 14.13 -19.15
C ARG A 34 12.24 13.67 -17.77
N ILE A 35 12.55 14.61 -16.88
CA ILE A 35 13.01 14.31 -15.53
C ILE A 35 11.87 13.76 -14.69
N LEU A 36 10.67 14.34 -14.79
CA LEU A 36 9.47 13.80 -14.16
C LEU A 36 9.17 12.38 -14.66
N PHE A 37 9.32 12.15 -15.97
CA PHE A 37 9.17 10.80 -16.55
C PHE A 37 10.23 9.84 -16.00
N HIS A 38 11.50 10.22 -15.97
CA HIS A 38 12.55 9.37 -15.40
C HIS A 38 12.32 9.08 -13.92
N LEU A 39 11.86 10.07 -13.15
CA LEU A 39 11.52 9.88 -11.74
C LEU A 39 10.32 8.93 -11.57
N PHE A 40 9.31 9.03 -12.44
CA PHE A 40 8.19 8.08 -12.50
C PHE A 40 8.67 6.64 -12.76
N PHE A 41 9.54 6.43 -13.74
CA PHE A 41 10.12 5.11 -14.01
C PHE A 41 10.96 4.59 -12.83
N MET A 42 11.73 5.48 -12.20
CA MET A 42 12.51 5.12 -11.02
C MET A 42 11.60 4.66 -9.88
N ALA A 43 10.52 5.39 -9.62
CA ALA A 43 9.55 5.03 -8.59
C ALA A 43 8.80 3.73 -8.93
N LEU A 44 8.47 3.49 -10.21
CA LEU A 44 7.90 2.21 -10.67
C LEU A 44 8.83 1.04 -10.35
N LEU A 45 10.12 1.15 -10.68
CA LEU A 45 11.11 0.11 -10.41
C LEU A 45 11.27 -0.14 -8.91
N CYS A 46 11.40 0.92 -8.12
CA CYS A 46 11.50 0.84 -6.67
C CYS A 46 10.26 0.19 -6.04
N SER A 47 9.06 0.59 -6.46
CA SER A 47 7.79 0.05 -5.94
C SER A 47 7.61 -1.41 -6.30
N ALA A 48 8.00 -1.81 -7.53
CA ALA A 48 8.01 -3.20 -7.93
C ALA A 48 9.00 -4.02 -7.09
N GLY A 49 10.21 -3.49 -6.84
CA GLY A 49 11.20 -4.15 -5.97
C GLY A 49 10.71 -4.33 -4.54
N ILE A 50 10.07 -3.31 -3.95
CA ILE A 50 9.48 -3.38 -2.62
C ILE A 50 8.36 -4.41 -2.57
N LEU A 51 7.45 -4.38 -3.56
CA LEU A 51 6.35 -5.35 -3.64
C LEU A 51 6.89 -6.78 -3.72
N LEU A 52 7.88 -7.04 -4.55
CA LEU A 52 8.49 -8.37 -4.67
C LEU A 52 9.10 -8.84 -3.33
N GLY A 53 9.79 -7.95 -2.61
CA GLY A 53 10.32 -8.25 -1.28
C GLY A 53 9.20 -8.56 -0.27
N GLN A 54 8.13 -7.76 -0.27
CA GLN A 54 6.97 -7.93 0.61
C GLN A 54 6.17 -9.21 0.29
N LEU A 55 5.99 -9.54 -0.99
CA LEU A 55 5.24 -10.72 -1.43
C LEU A 55 5.87 -12.02 -0.92
N ASN A 56 7.20 -12.11 -0.86
CA ASN A 56 7.87 -13.28 -0.31
C ASN A 56 7.50 -13.56 1.16
N ARG A 57 7.08 -12.54 1.91
CA ARG A 57 6.66 -12.66 3.30
C ARG A 57 5.15 -12.86 3.44
N LEU A 58 4.36 -12.10 2.69
CA LEU A 58 2.90 -12.14 2.78
C LEU A 58 2.30 -13.41 2.15
N LEU A 59 2.90 -13.94 1.08
CA LEU A 59 2.35 -15.10 0.39
C LEU A 59 2.26 -16.36 1.26
N PRO A 60 3.29 -16.74 2.04
CA PRO A 60 3.19 -17.86 2.98
C PRO A 60 2.04 -17.71 3.98
N GLU A 61 1.90 -16.54 4.61
CA GLU A 61 0.83 -16.29 5.59
C GLU A 61 -0.56 -16.40 4.97
N VAL A 62 -0.76 -15.80 3.79
CA VAL A 62 -2.04 -15.87 3.08
C VAL A 62 -2.33 -17.31 2.62
N ARG A 63 -1.32 -18.06 2.18
CA ARG A 63 -1.49 -19.48 1.81
C ARG A 63 -1.85 -20.34 3.02
N GLN A 64 -1.23 -20.09 4.16
CA GLN A 64 -1.56 -20.78 5.41
C GLN A 64 -3.00 -20.49 5.82
N LEU A 65 -3.42 -19.23 5.76
CA LEU A 65 -4.80 -18.83 6.04
C LEU A 65 -5.79 -19.50 5.09
N GLU A 66 -5.49 -19.52 3.79
CA GLU A 66 -6.28 -20.21 2.77
C GLU A 66 -6.42 -21.71 3.08
N GLN A 67 -5.34 -22.38 3.47
CA GLN A 67 -5.36 -23.79 3.86
C GLN A 67 -6.23 -24.04 5.08
N VAL A 68 -6.16 -23.18 6.11
CA VAL A 68 -7.02 -23.27 7.29
C VAL A 68 -8.49 -23.07 6.91
N PHE A 69 -8.78 -22.07 6.07
CA PHE A 69 -10.14 -21.86 5.56
C PHE A 69 -10.68 -23.09 4.82
N ILE A 70 -9.88 -23.69 3.94
CA ILE A 70 -10.31 -24.87 3.16
C ILE A 70 -10.49 -26.10 4.06
N ALA A 71 -9.62 -26.27 5.05
CA ALA A 71 -9.74 -27.35 6.03
C ALA A 71 -11.06 -27.26 6.79
N GLU A 72 -11.41 -26.06 7.26
CA GLU A 72 -12.56 -25.80 8.12
C GLU A 72 -13.87 -25.67 7.34
N PHE A 73 -13.90 -24.94 6.22
CA PHE A 73 -15.12 -24.59 5.47
C PHE A 73 -15.33 -25.39 4.18
N GLY A 74 -14.33 -26.09 3.69
CA GLY A 74 -14.35 -26.74 2.38
C GLY A 74 -13.64 -25.91 1.30
N SER A 75 -13.44 -26.49 0.12
CA SER A 75 -12.79 -25.79 -0.99
C SER A 75 -13.69 -24.76 -1.65
N GLU A 76 -14.99 -24.93 -1.48
CA GLU A 76 -16.02 -24.14 -2.14
C GLU A 76 -17.04 -23.58 -1.13
N PHE A 77 -17.79 -22.60 -1.57
CA PHE A 77 -18.96 -22.07 -0.87
C PHE A 77 -20.10 -21.88 -1.85
N GLN A 78 -21.32 -22.03 -1.34
CA GLN A 78 -22.53 -21.86 -2.12
C GLN A 78 -23.09 -20.47 -1.90
N LEU A 79 -23.36 -19.77 -3.00
CA LEU A 79 -24.10 -18.51 -3.05
C LEU A 79 -25.51 -18.82 -3.54
N SER A 80 -26.51 -18.58 -2.72
CA SER A 80 -27.93 -18.80 -3.03
C SER A 80 -28.80 -17.68 -2.46
N ALA A 81 -30.09 -17.69 -2.79
CA ALA A 81 -31.07 -16.79 -2.16
C ALA A 81 -31.13 -16.97 -0.64
N ALA A 82 -30.82 -18.16 -0.13
CA ALA A 82 -30.79 -18.46 1.30
C ALA A 82 -29.54 -17.93 2.02
N GLY A 83 -28.50 -17.54 1.29
CA GLY A 83 -27.26 -17.04 1.85
C GLY A 83 -25.99 -17.50 1.17
N ILE A 84 -24.87 -17.05 1.76
CA ILE A 84 -23.53 -17.57 1.50
C ILE A 84 -23.25 -18.63 2.56
N VAL A 85 -23.01 -19.87 2.12
CA VAL A 85 -22.94 -21.05 3.00
C VAL A 85 -21.67 -21.85 2.67
N PRO A 86 -20.89 -22.29 3.69
CA PRO A 86 -19.73 -23.15 3.46
C PRO A 86 -20.14 -24.53 2.95
N GLU A 87 -19.26 -25.18 2.19
CA GLU A 87 -19.46 -26.55 1.71
C GLU A 87 -19.50 -27.57 2.87
N LYS A 88 -18.56 -27.46 3.83
CA LYS A 88 -18.48 -28.39 4.96
C LYS A 88 -19.38 -27.95 6.11
N ALA A 89 -20.20 -28.87 6.62
CA ALA A 89 -20.99 -28.80 7.87
C ALA A 89 -21.58 -27.40 8.17
N PRO A 90 -22.40 -26.82 7.27
CA PRO A 90 -22.93 -25.45 7.39
C PRO A 90 -23.80 -25.20 8.63
N GLU A 91 -24.31 -26.24 9.25
CA GLU A 91 -25.03 -26.20 10.51
C GLU A 91 -24.13 -26.02 11.74
N ARG A 92 -22.79 -26.10 11.58
CA ARG A 92 -21.84 -26.04 12.69
C ARG A 92 -21.17 -24.67 12.79
N ALA A 93 -21.34 -24.00 13.93
CA ALA A 93 -20.62 -22.77 14.25
C ALA A 93 -19.10 -22.98 14.37
N ARG A 94 -18.33 -21.98 13.93
CA ARG A 94 -16.85 -22.00 13.93
C ARG A 94 -16.28 -20.65 14.30
N ALA A 95 -15.08 -20.66 14.87
CA ALA A 95 -14.30 -19.45 15.12
C ALA A 95 -12.86 -19.69 14.64
N LEU A 96 -12.35 -18.80 13.79
CA LEU A 96 -10.97 -18.83 13.31
C LEU A 96 -10.24 -17.57 13.74
N SER A 97 -9.01 -17.75 14.20
CA SER A 97 -8.08 -16.63 14.34
C SER A 97 -7.55 -16.24 12.96
N LEU A 98 -7.52 -14.94 12.70
CA LEU A 98 -6.98 -14.34 11.48
C LEU A 98 -5.66 -13.61 11.81
N PRO A 99 -4.80 -13.35 10.80
CA PRO A 99 -3.58 -12.55 10.98
C PRO A 99 -3.88 -11.16 11.55
N PHE A 100 -2.88 -10.52 12.15
CA PHE A 100 -2.99 -9.18 12.76
C PHE A 100 -4.07 -9.10 13.84
N ASP A 101 -4.13 -10.09 14.74
CA ASP A 101 -5.09 -10.16 15.85
C ASP A 101 -6.55 -10.02 15.39
N GLY A 102 -6.88 -10.68 14.28
CA GLY A 102 -8.23 -10.72 13.75
C GLY A 102 -8.98 -11.98 14.15
N LYS A 103 -10.31 -11.98 14.04
CA LYS A 103 -11.12 -13.18 14.26
C LYS A 103 -12.29 -13.26 13.27
N LEU A 104 -12.58 -14.46 12.78
CA LEU A 104 -13.76 -14.77 11.98
C LEU A 104 -14.66 -15.71 12.77
N PHE A 105 -15.93 -15.33 12.93
CA PHE A 105 -16.98 -16.24 13.40
C PHE A 105 -17.87 -16.66 12.23
N TYR A 106 -18.07 -17.97 12.06
CA TYR A 106 -19.14 -18.50 11.24
C TYR A 106 -20.30 -18.91 12.12
N VAL A 107 -21.48 -18.38 11.83
CA VAL A 107 -22.69 -18.51 12.64
C VAL A 107 -23.82 -19.09 11.77
N PRO A 108 -24.28 -20.32 12.05
CA PRO A 108 -25.39 -20.93 11.35
C PRO A 108 -26.66 -20.07 11.43
N ARG A 109 -27.53 -20.20 10.43
CA ARG A 109 -28.76 -19.41 10.36
C ARG A 109 -29.65 -19.69 11.59
N GLY A 110 -30.13 -18.63 12.23
CA GLY A 110 -31.03 -18.72 13.39
C GLY A 110 -30.31 -18.92 14.74
N GLU A 111 -28.99 -19.03 14.76
CA GLU A 111 -28.18 -19.01 15.99
C GLU A 111 -27.70 -17.59 16.31
N ALA A 112 -27.44 -17.33 17.60
CA ALA A 112 -26.75 -16.11 18.03
C ALA A 112 -25.26 -16.21 17.68
N GLY A 113 -24.66 -15.07 17.32
CA GLY A 113 -23.28 -14.98 16.89
C GLY A 113 -22.27 -15.22 18.02
N GLY A 114 -21.04 -15.56 17.64
CA GLY A 114 -20.04 -16.16 18.52
C GLY A 114 -19.82 -15.41 19.85
N ARG A 115 -19.84 -16.17 20.95
CA ARG A 115 -19.52 -15.68 22.30
C ARG A 115 -18.09 -15.11 22.32
N LEU A 116 -17.99 -13.80 22.19
CA LEU A 116 -16.75 -13.06 22.38
C LEU A 116 -16.81 -12.40 23.77
N PRO A 117 -16.03 -12.87 24.75
CA PRO A 117 -15.94 -12.18 26.03
C PRO A 117 -15.49 -10.73 25.81
N PRO A 118 -16.06 -9.73 26.50
CA PRO A 118 -15.67 -8.32 26.34
C PRO A 118 -14.16 -8.09 26.51
N GLU A 119 -13.54 -8.81 27.44
CA GLU A 119 -12.09 -8.76 27.69
C GLU A 119 -11.26 -9.21 26.49
N GLN A 120 -11.78 -10.13 25.66
CA GLN A 120 -11.09 -10.56 24.43
C GLN A 120 -11.27 -9.58 23.28
N ALA A 121 -12.34 -8.78 23.28
CA ALA A 121 -12.56 -7.78 22.25
C ALA A 121 -11.44 -6.72 22.26
N GLU A 122 -10.98 -6.30 23.44
CA GLU A 122 -9.90 -5.30 23.58
C GLU A 122 -8.58 -5.68 22.89
N PHE A 123 -8.34 -6.98 22.67
CA PHE A 123 -7.11 -7.47 22.05
C PHE A 123 -7.23 -7.73 20.55
N LEU A 124 -8.40 -7.50 19.96
CA LEU A 124 -8.63 -7.72 18.53
C LEU A 124 -8.49 -6.40 17.75
N ASN A 125 -7.80 -6.45 16.61
CA ASN A 125 -7.76 -5.30 15.69
C ASN A 125 -8.98 -5.25 14.79
N TYR A 126 -9.54 -6.43 14.44
CA TYR A 126 -10.73 -6.53 13.61
C TYR A 126 -11.47 -7.85 13.83
N LEU A 127 -12.75 -7.84 13.48
CA LEU A 127 -13.64 -8.98 13.57
C LEU A 127 -14.47 -9.11 12.30
N ALA A 128 -14.69 -10.34 11.86
CA ALA A 128 -15.70 -10.65 10.85
C ALA A 128 -16.70 -11.68 11.41
N VAL A 129 -17.97 -11.49 11.10
CA VAL A 129 -19.01 -12.49 11.31
C VAL A 129 -19.61 -12.83 9.96
N TRP A 130 -19.60 -14.11 9.64
CA TRP A 130 -20.23 -14.67 8.48
C TRP A 130 -21.41 -15.52 8.93
N SER A 131 -22.62 -15.13 8.53
CA SER A 131 -23.82 -15.95 8.63
C SER A 131 -24.51 -16.02 7.26
N PRO A 132 -25.31 -17.06 6.97
CA PRO A 132 -26.09 -17.09 5.73
C PRO A 132 -26.97 -15.85 5.54
N GLY A 133 -27.52 -15.29 6.63
CA GLY A 133 -28.41 -14.13 6.57
C GLY A 133 -27.73 -12.75 6.61
N TYR A 134 -26.45 -12.67 6.99
CA TYR A 134 -25.77 -11.39 7.17
C TYR A 134 -24.25 -11.53 7.24
N PHE A 135 -23.55 -10.44 6.96
CA PHE A 135 -22.12 -10.28 7.22
C PHE A 135 -21.90 -9.07 8.12
N VAL A 136 -21.06 -9.23 9.14
CA VAL A 136 -20.58 -8.12 9.97
C VAL A 136 -19.08 -8.00 9.77
N SER A 137 -18.58 -6.79 9.56
CA SER A 137 -17.17 -6.48 9.72
C SER A 137 -17.03 -5.38 10.76
N ALA A 138 -16.17 -5.58 11.75
CA ALA A 138 -15.87 -4.61 12.78
C ALA A 138 -14.38 -4.33 12.77
N GLN A 139 -14.00 -3.05 12.82
CA GLN A 139 -12.61 -2.62 12.94
C GLN A 139 -12.47 -1.79 14.20
N HIS A 140 -11.43 -2.09 14.97
CA HIS A 140 -11.11 -1.32 16.16
C HIS A 140 -10.71 0.09 15.72
N TYR A 141 -11.34 1.12 16.30
CA TYR A 141 -11.16 2.51 15.87
C TYR A 141 -10.34 3.30 16.92
N GLU A 142 -10.85 3.37 18.14
CA GLU A 142 -10.18 3.95 19.32
C GLU A 142 -10.38 3.02 20.52
N LYS A 143 -9.75 3.34 21.66
CA LYS A 143 -9.90 2.57 22.90
C LYS A 143 -11.39 2.38 23.24
N ASP A 144 -11.83 1.14 23.32
CA ASP A 144 -13.23 0.76 23.60
C ASP A 144 -14.23 1.24 22.54
N SER A 145 -13.81 1.33 21.27
CA SER A 145 -14.72 1.67 20.18
C SER A 145 -14.42 0.94 18.88
N TRP A 146 -15.52 0.58 18.20
CA TRP A 146 -15.53 -0.21 16.98
C TRP A 146 -16.30 0.50 15.90
N LEU A 147 -15.72 0.60 14.71
CA LEU A 147 -16.46 0.89 13.50
C LEU A 147 -17.01 -0.43 12.95
N VAL A 148 -18.32 -0.61 13.05
CA VAL A 148 -19.03 -1.82 12.63
C VAL A 148 -19.80 -1.55 11.35
N SER A 149 -19.64 -2.41 10.35
CA SER A 149 -20.38 -2.43 9.10
C SER A 149 -21.21 -3.71 9.02
N ILE A 150 -22.51 -3.58 8.81
CA ILE A 150 -23.43 -4.71 8.67
C ILE A 150 -23.95 -4.74 7.23
N LEU A 151 -23.82 -5.90 6.60
CA LEU A 151 -24.36 -6.21 5.29
C LEU A 151 -25.43 -7.30 5.44
N ARG A 152 -26.65 -6.99 5.03
CA ARG A 152 -27.81 -7.89 5.11
C ARG A 152 -28.68 -7.73 3.86
N PRO A 153 -29.50 -8.72 3.51
CA PRO A 153 -30.45 -8.59 2.42
C PRO A 153 -31.46 -7.48 2.71
N ALA A 154 -31.78 -6.71 1.68
CA ALA A 154 -32.82 -5.70 1.71
C ALA A 154 -34.19 -6.32 1.39
N GLU A 155 -35.25 -5.63 1.77
CA GLU A 155 -36.63 -5.98 1.38
C GLU A 155 -36.77 -6.06 -0.16
N GLU A 156 -37.70 -6.87 -0.66
CA GLU A 156 -37.89 -7.10 -2.11
C GLU A 156 -37.98 -5.78 -2.90
N GLY A 157 -37.05 -5.59 -3.85
CA GLY A 157 -36.94 -4.37 -4.66
C GLY A 157 -35.92 -3.35 -4.15
N GLY A 158 -35.37 -3.54 -2.94
CA GLY A 158 -34.26 -2.77 -2.41
C GLY A 158 -32.92 -3.17 -3.03
N ALA A 159 -32.10 -2.19 -3.40
CA ALA A 159 -30.73 -2.45 -3.83
C ALA A 159 -29.88 -2.81 -2.60
N ILE A 160 -29.28 -4.00 -2.57
CA ILE A 160 -28.18 -4.29 -1.64
C ILE A 160 -26.98 -3.45 -2.08
N SER A 161 -26.69 -2.38 -1.34
CA SER A 161 -25.48 -1.60 -1.57
C SER A 161 -24.33 -2.22 -0.79
N MET A 162 -23.58 -3.11 -1.45
CA MET A 162 -22.27 -3.59 -0.94
C MET A 162 -21.30 -2.42 -0.69
N PHE A 163 -21.55 -1.25 -1.28
CA PHE A 163 -20.74 -0.03 -1.15
C PHE A 163 -21.23 0.93 -0.06
N SER A 164 -22.39 0.69 0.55
CA SER A 164 -22.91 1.49 1.66
C SER A 164 -23.56 0.61 2.72
N PRO A 165 -22.77 -0.27 3.38
CA PRO A 165 -23.28 -1.04 4.52
C PRO A 165 -23.72 -0.10 5.64
N GLU A 166 -24.62 -0.58 6.49
CA GLU A 166 -25.02 0.15 7.70
C GLU A 166 -23.81 0.29 8.62
N LYS A 167 -23.42 1.52 8.95
CA LYS A 167 -22.24 1.81 9.78
C LYS A 167 -22.66 2.25 11.17
N HIS A 168 -22.06 1.63 12.18
CA HIS A 168 -22.30 1.94 13.58
C HIS A 168 -20.95 2.15 14.29
N TYR A 169 -20.95 3.07 15.25
CA TYR A 169 -19.87 3.16 16.23
C TYR A 169 -20.36 2.52 17.52
N LEU A 170 -19.74 1.42 17.92
CA LEU A 170 -20.13 0.64 19.09
C LEU A 170 -18.99 0.56 20.10
N THR A 171 -19.33 0.52 21.40
CA THR A 171 -18.39 0.17 22.47
C THR A 171 -18.10 -1.34 22.45
N ASN A 172 -17.15 -1.81 23.26
CA ASN A 172 -16.92 -3.25 23.42
C ASN A 172 -18.19 -3.98 23.86
N SER A 173 -18.93 -3.42 24.82
CA SER A 173 -20.20 -4.00 25.28
C SER A 173 -21.25 -4.01 24.18
N GLY A 174 -21.37 -2.92 23.40
CA GLY A 174 -22.30 -2.84 22.29
C GLY A 174 -21.96 -3.80 21.15
N LEU A 175 -20.66 -4.06 20.91
CA LEU A 175 -20.22 -5.07 19.96
C LEU A 175 -20.64 -6.47 20.43
N VAL A 176 -20.43 -6.81 21.70
CA VAL A 176 -20.82 -8.11 22.25
C VAL A 176 -22.34 -8.30 22.19
N GLU A 177 -23.12 -7.29 22.58
CA GLU A 177 -24.58 -7.31 22.44
C GLU A 177 -25.04 -7.52 21.00
N LEU A 178 -24.38 -6.87 20.04
CA LEU A 178 -24.66 -7.06 18.62
C LEU A 178 -24.36 -8.50 18.18
N LEU A 179 -23.24 -9.09 18.62
CA LEU A 179 -22.87 -10.47 18.29
C LEU A 179 -23.86 -11.47 18.88
N ASP A 180 -24.33 -11.24 20.10
CA ASP A 180 -25.34 -12.08 20.76
C ASP A 180 -26.75 -11.89 20.15
N SER A 181 -26.97 -10.83 19.37
CA SER A 181 -28.26 -10.56 18.72
C SER A 181 -28.49 -11.43 17.48
N LYS A 182 -29.75 -11.80 17.21
CA LYS A 182 -30.15 -12.43 15.96
C LYS A 182 -30.41 -11.35 14.92
N LEU A 183 -29.41 -11.10 14.06
CA LEU A 183 -29.47 -10.08 13.01
C LEU A 183 -30.23 -10.50 11.74
N ASP A 184 -30.66 -11.77 11.64
CA ASP A 184 -31.42 -12.27 10.49
C ASP A 184 -32.80 -11.58 10.44
N ASN A 185 -33.02 -10.82 9.38
CA ASN A 185 -34.25 -10.09 9.12
C ASN A 185 -35.27 -10.91 8.30
N GLY A 186 -34.95 -12.16 7.97
CA GLY A 186 -35.84 -13.07 7.23
C GLY A 186 -35.89 -12.84 5.72
N TYR A 187 -35.23 -11.80 5.19
CA TYR A 187 -35.16 -11.54 3.75
C TYR A 187 -34.13 -12.46 3.06
N SER A 188 -34.27 -12.58 1.73
CA SER A 188 -33.40 -13.40 0.89
C SER A 188 -32.40 -12.55 0.12
N TRP A 189 -31.24 -13.12 -0.20
CA TRP A 189 -30.27 -12.46 -1.06
C TRP A 189 -30.80 -12.40 -2.50
N PRO A 190 -30.47 -11.34 -3.28
CA PRO A 190 -30.91 -11.12 -4.65
C PRO A 190 -30.13 -12.02 -5.64
N VAL A 191 -30.00 -13.30 -5.30
CA VAL A 191 -29.31 -14.33 -6.05
C VAL A 191 -30.38 -15.17 -6.74
N LYS A 192 -30.49 -15.04 -8.06
CA LYS A 192 -31.51 -15.74 -8.85
C LYS A 192 -31.19 -17.22 -9.03
N GLU A 193 -29.92 -17.55 -9.16
CA GLU A 193 -29.44 -18.90 -9.39
C GLU A 193 -28.38 -19.26 -8.37
N THR A 194 -28.46 -20.49 -7.86
CA THR A 194 -27.47 -20.98 -6.92
C THR A 194 -26.16 -21.23 -7.66
N ALA A 195 -25.09 -20.61 -7.18
CA ALA A 195 -23.76 -20.72 -7.76
C ALA A 195 -22.77 -21.24 -6.70
N THR A 196 -21.87 -22.12 -7.14
CA THR A 196 -20.75 -22.56 -6.32
C THR A 196 -19.52 -21.74 -6.68
N GLN A 197 -18.80 -21.26 -5.67
CA GLN A 197 -17.63 -20.42 -5.82
C GLN A 197 -16.45 -21.02 -5.06
N SER A 198 -15.25 -20.86 -5.61
CA SER A 198 -14.02 -21.40 -5.01
C SER A 198 -13.41 -20.40 -4.03
N PHE A 199 -13.04 -20.87 -2.83
CA PHE A 199 -12.22 -20.08 -1.92
C PHE A 199 -10.85 -19.76 -2.52
N ALA A 200 -10.25 -20.66 -3.30
CA ALA A 200 -8.97 -20.40 -3.95
C ALA A 200 -9.05 -19.20 -4.92
N ALA A 201 -10.17 -19.09 -5.66
CA ALA A 201 -10.41 -17.93 -6.53
C ALA A 201 -10.60 -16.64 -5.73
N LEU A 202 -11.32 -16.69 -4.60
CA LEU A 202 -11.51 -15.56 -3.70
C LEU A 202 -10.17 -15.07 -3.11
N PHE A 203 -9.37 -15.98 -2.53
CA PHE A 203 -8.04 -15.67 -2.03
C PHE A 203 -7.08 -15.22 -3.13
N GLY A 204 -7.20 -15.76 -4.35
CA GLY A 204 -6.47 -15.28 -5.53
C GLY A 204 -6.79 -13.82 -5.84
N SER A 205 -8.07 -13.46 -5.84
CA SER A 205 -8.54 -12.09 -6.08
C SER A 205 -8.09 -11.14 -4.97
N LEU A 206 -8.13 -11.58 -3.71
CA LEU A 206 -7.62 -10.84 -2.55
C LEU A 206 -6.11 -10.54 -2.70
N LYS A 207 -5.30 -11.55 -3.05
CA LYS A 207 -3.85 -11.40 -3.26
C LYS A 207 -3.55 -10.36 -4.35
N ILE A 208 -4.27 -10.40 -5.47
CA ILE A 208 -4.12 -9.44 -6.57
C ILE A 208 -4.52 -8.03 -6.11
N GLY A 209 -5.67 -7.90 -5.46
CA GLY A 209 -6.18 -6.62 -4.96
C GLY A 209 -5.21 -5.96 -3.95
N MET A 210 -4.74 -6.74 -2.96
CA MET A 210 -3.73 -6.28 -2.01
C MET A 210 -2.43 -5.89 -2.71
N GLY A 211 -1.96 -6.68 -3.68
CA GLY A 211 -0.74 -6.39 -4.44
C GLY A 211 -0.83 -5.08 -5.21
N ILE A 212 -1.96 -4.83 -5.91
CA ILE A 212 -2.21 -3.58 -6.64
C ILE A 212 -2.25 -2.39 -5.68
N LEU A 213 -2.96 -2.51 -4.56
CA LEU A 213 -3.08 -1.45 -3.57
C LEU A 213 -1.73 -1.10 -2.96
N LEU A 214 -0.97 -2.10 -2.50
CA LEU A 214 0.38 -1.91 -1.95
C LEU A 214 1.30 -1.27 -2.98
N PHE A 215 1.33 -1.78 -4.21
CA PHE A 215 2.12 -1.20 -5.30
C PHE A 215 1.76 0.26 -5.56
N GLY A 216 0.48 0.58 -5.66
CA GLY A 216 -0.01 1.93 -5.90
C GLY A 216 0.37 2.89 -4.78
N MET A 217 0.21 2.47 -3.52
CA MET A 217 0.60 3.28 -2.35
C MET A 217 2.11 3.54 -2.32
N GLN A 218 2.95 2.52 -2.58
CA GLN A 218 4.40 2.68 -2.63
C GLN A 218 4.82 3.61 -3.77
N LEU A 219 4.21 3.47 -4.96
CA LEU A 219 4.49 4.30 -6.12
C LEU A 219 4.21 5.79 -5.83
N VAL A 220 3.02 6.08 -5.31
CA VAL A 220 2.62 7.44 -4.96
C VAL A 220 3.50 7.98 -3.83
N GLY A 221 3.74 7.19 -2.80
CA GLY A 221 4.57 7.58 -1.64
C GLY A 221 6.00 7.93 -2.05
N ILE A 222 6.66 7.08 -2.83
CA ILE A 222 8.02 7.30 -3.33
C ILE A 222 8.09 8.56 -4.20
N LEU A 223 7.13 8.73 -5.12
CA LEU A 223 7.09 9.91 -6.00
C LEU A 223 6.89 11.21 -5.22
N ALA A 224 5.88 11.24 -4.35
CA ALA A 224 5.56 12.38 -3.53
C ALA A 224 6.76 12.77 -2.66
N LEU A 225 7.42 11.79 -2.04
CA LEU A 225 8.57 12.03 -1.17
C LEU A 225 9.80 12.53 -1.92
N ALA A 226 10.10 11.94 -3.08
CA ALA A 226 11.19 12.40 -3.93
C ALA A 226 10.99 13.85 -4.40
N LEU A 227 9.79 14.19 -4.86
CA LEU A 227 9.43 15.55 -5.25
C LEU A 227 9.47 16.51 -4.07
N PHE A 228 8.95 16.10 -2.91
CA PHE A 228 8.92 16.91 -1.70
C PHE A 228 10.33 17.26 -1.23
N TYR A 229 11.20 16.27 -1.01
CA TYR A 229 12.55 16.56 -0.52
C TYR A 229 13.40 17.29 -1.54
N THR A 230 13.32 16.93 -2.84
CA THR A 230 14.07 17.68 -3.85
C THR A 230 13.58 19.12 -3.98
N GLY A 231 12.26 19.34 -3.90
CA GLY A 231 11.68 20.68 -3.89
C GLY A 231 12.08 21.48 -2.65
N LEU A 232 12.00 20.88 -1.47
CA LEU A 232 12.35 21.50 -0.18
C LEU A 232 13.81 21.92 -0.14
N PHE A 233 14.74 21.03 -0.53
CA PHE A 233 16.16 21.34 -0.56
C PHE A 233 16.50 22.39 -1.61
N ALA A 234 15.92 22.31 -2.82
CA ALA A 234 16.10 23.36 -3.83
C ALA A 234 15.55 24.71 -3.35
N GLY A 235 14.40 24.72 -2.68
CA GLY A 235 13.77 25.91 -2.12
C GLY A 235 14.58 26.55 -1.00
N MET A 236 14.99 25.75 0.00
CA MET A 236 15.90 26.19 1.06
C MET A 236 17.17 26.77 0.48
N PHE A 237 17.78 26.08 -0.50
CA PHE A 237 18.97 26.53 -1.16
C PHE A 237 18.80 27.91 -1.82
N ARG A 238 17.67 28.15 -2.48
CA ARG A 238 17.34 29.46 -3.08
C ARG A 238 17.21 30.57 -2.03
N LEU A 239 16.70 30.26 -0.84
CA LEU A 239 16.52 31.24 0.23
C LEU A 239 17.81 31.54 0.99
N THR A 240 18.68 30.54 1.18
CA THR A 240 19.91 30.69 1.97
C THR A 240 21.13 31.08 1.13
N SER A 241 21.14 30.77 -0.17
CA SER A 241 22.28 31.07 -1.05
C SER A 241 22.22 32.51 -1.55
N SER A 242 22.81 33.43 -0.79
CA SER A 242 22.85 34.84 -1.18
C SER A 242 23.97 35.20 -2.16
N ARG A 243 24.93 34.31 -2.48
CA ARG A 243 26.09 34.66 -3.34
C ARG A 243 27.02 33.53 -3.83
N ARG A 244 26.86 32.25 -3.45
CA ARG A 244 27.94 31.24 -3.59
C ARG A 244 27.87 30.26 -4.78
N LEU A 245 26.77 30.20 -5.52
CA LEU A 245 26.58 29.30 -6.68
C LEU A 245 26.16 30.14 -7.90
N GLN A 246 27.10 30.87 -8.50
CA GLN A 246 26.83 31.73 -9.67
C GLN A 246 26.59 30.94 -10.96
N THR A 247 26.87 29.62 -10.99
CA THR A 247 26.96 28.84 -12.24
C THR A 247 25.73 28.00 -12.57
N LEU A 248 24.79 27.80 -11.63
CA LEU A 248 23.62 26.93 -11.81
C LEU A 248 22.32 27.69 -11.56
N THR A 249 21.39 27.58 -12.51
CA THR A 249 20.02 28.06 -12.30
C THR A 249 19.29 27.18 -11.28
N PHE A 250 18.25 27.72 -10.64
CA PHE A 250 17.37 26.94 -9.74
C PHE A 250 16.86 25.65 -10.40
N GLY A 251 16.47 25.75 -11.67
CA GLY A 251 16.02 24.60 -12.45
C GLY A 251 17.11 23.54 -12.56
N GLU A 252 18.32 23.91 -12.99
CA GLU A 252 19.44 22.97 -13.10
C GLU A 252 19.81 22.35 -11.75
N PHE A 253 19.81 23.14 -10.67
CA PHE A 253 20.07 22.65 -9.32
C PHE A 253 19.06 21.58 -8.89
N TRP A 254 17.76 21.86 -9.05
CA TRP A 254 16.70 20.91 -8.73
C TRP A 254 16.79 19.63 -9.58
N LYS A 255 17.10 19.75 -10.87
CA LYS A 255 17.29 18.59 -11.76
C LYS A 255 18.44 17.70 -11.30
N ILE A 256 19.56 18.29 -10.87
CA ILE A 256 20.68 17.53 -10.28
C ILE A 256 20.19 16.80 -9.03
N GLY A 257 19.39 17.44 -8.18
CA GLY A 257 18.80 16.81 -7.00
C GLY A 257 17.93 15.60 -7.30
N VAL A 258 17.03 15.71 -8.29
CA VAL A 258 16.18 14.58 -8.71
C VAL A 258 17.03 13.38 -9.13
N TYR A 259 18.07 13.60 -9.93
CA TYR A 259 18.95 12.53 -10.39
C TYR A 259 19.90 12.00 -9.30
N ALA A 260 20.31 12.85 -8.36
CA ALA A 260 21.04 12.42 -7.17
C ALA A 260 20.16 11.51 -6.29
N GLY A 261 18.84 11.69 -6.34
CA GLY A 261 17.90 10.78 -5.69
C GLY A 261 17.96 9.35 -6.21
N PHE A 262 18.33 9.08 -7.47
CA PHE A 262 18.19 7.74 -8.07
C PHE A 262 18.94 6.62 -7.34
N PRO A 263 20.27 6.71 -7.12
CA PRO A 263 20.98 5.68 -6.35
C PRO A 263 20.46 5.55 -4.93
N VAL A 264 20.03 6.66 -4.34
CA VAL A 264 19.49 6.67 -2.97
C VAL A 264 18.12 6.00 -2.92
N MET A 265 17.26 6.20 -3.91
CA MET A 265 15.96 5.53 -4.02
C MET A 265 16.14 4.01 -4.09
N LEU A 266 17.10 3.52 -4.88
CA LEU A 266 17.43 2.09 -4.93
C LEU A 266 17.80 1.55 -3.54
N VAL A 267 18.74 2.21 -2.86
CA VAL A 267 19.21 1.80 -1.53
C VAL A 267 18.09 1.90 -0.50
N ALA A 268 17.34 3.00 -0.49
CA ALA A 268 16.25 3.23 0.45
C ALA A 268 15.13 2.20 0.25
N SER A 269 14.82 1.79 -0.99
CA SER A 269 13.84 0.74 -1.28
C SER A 269 14.20 -0.63 -0.73
N CYS A 270 15.49 -0.92 -0.51
CA CYS A 270 15.90 -2.18 0.12
C CYS A 270 15.38 -2.31 1.56
N PHE A 271 15.21 -1.20 2.29
CA PHE A 271 14.75 -1.22 3.68
C PHE A 271 13.33 -1.82 3.81
N PRO A 272 12.28 -1.24 3.19
CA PRO A 272 10.95 -1.84 3.23
C PRO A 272 10.85 -3.16 2.47
N ALA A 273 11.69 -3.41 1.46
CA ALA A 273 11.73 -4.67 0.74
C ALA A 273 12.20 -5.84 1.63
N PHE A 274 13.15 -5.59 2.54
CA PHE A 274 13.76 -6.61 3.40
C PHE A 274 13.35 -6.53 4.88
N ASP A 275 12.48 -5.60 5.29
CA ASP A 275 12.14 -5.35 6.71
C ASP A 275 13.36 -5.00 7.55
N LEU A 276 14.26 -4.20 6.99
CA LEU A 276 15.43 -3.80 7.76
C LEU A 276 14.97 -2.95 8.96
N PRO A 277 15.31 -3.35 10.20
CA PRO A 277 14.97 -2.56 11.37
C PRO A 277 15.74 -1.22 11.36
N TYR A 278 15.34 -0.30 12.25
CA TYR A 278 16.01 0.97 12.58
C TYR A 278 15.77 2.17 11.65
N LEU A 279 15.69 2.00 10.33
CA LEU A 279 15.55 3.15 9.42
C LEU A 279 14.40 3.00 8.43
N SER A 280 13.53 4.00 8.41
CA SER A 280 12.46 4.11 7.42
C SER A 280 13.02 4.49 6.05
N TYR A 281 12.29 4.15 4.98
CA TYR A 281 12.59 4.61 3.62
C TYR A 281 12.86 6.12 3.58
N SER A 282 11.99 6.90 4.23
CA SER A 282 12.09 8.36 4.25
C SER A 282 13.38 8.88 4.88
N THR A 283 13.80 8.25 5.99
CA THR A 283 15.04 8.61 6.69
C THR A 283 16.25 8.34 5.82
N VAL A 284 16.35 7.14 5.25
CA VAL A 284 17.46 6.74 4.38
C VAL A 284 17.51 7.61 3.14
N PHE A 285 16.35 7.83 2.52
CA PHE A 285 16.24 8.64 1.32
C PHE A 285 16.67 10.09 1.56
N MET A 286 16.18 10.72 2.63
CA MET A 286 16.57 12.08 2.97
C MET A 286 18.08 12.19 3.20
N ILE A 287 18.66 11.37 4.09
CA ILE A 287 20.09 11.46 4.44
C ILE A 287 20.96 11.23 3.20
N GLY A 288 20.67 10.15 2.45
CA GLY A 288 21.44 9.81 1.26
C GLY A 288 21.29 10.87 0.16
N LEU A 289 20.09 11.43 -0.03
CA LEU A 289 19.84 12.49 -1.00
C LEU A 289 20.69 13.71 -0.70
N VAL A 290 20.72 14.18 0.56
CA VAL A 290 21.50 15.35 0.95
C VAL A 290 22.99 15.14 0.68
N VAL A 291 23.52 14.01 1.16
CA VAL A 291 24.94 13.68 1.00
C VAL A 291 25.31 13.62 -0.49
N TYR A 292 24.56 12.84 -1.28
CA TYR A 292 24.91 12.62 -2.68
C TYR A 292 24.67 13.85 -3.55
N TRP A 293 23.63 14.63 -3.26
CA TRP A 293 23.36 15.88 -3.98
C TRP A 293 24.45 16.92 -3.74
N LEU A 294 24.93 17.08 -2.50
CA LEU A 294 26.05 17.99 -2.21
C LEU A 294 27.32 17.57 -2.96
N VAL A 295 27.62 16.27 -3.03
CA VAL A 295 28.77 15.74 -3.78
C VAL A 295 28.62 16.03 -5.28
N ALA A 296 27.43 15.76 -5.85
CA ALA A 296 27.15 16.00 -7.26
C ALA A 296 27.26 17.48 -7.64
N VAL A 297 26.70 18.37 -6.83
CA VAL A 297 26.78 19.83 -7.05
C VAL A 297 28.21 20.32 -6.95
N ALA A 298 28.93 19.96 -5.88
CA ALA A 298 30.33 20.37 -5.70
C ALA A 298 31.22 19.95 -6.89
N ARG A 299 30.96 18.78 -7.47
CA ARG A 299 31.67 18.33 -8.68
C ARG A 299 31.33 19.19 -9.89
N VAL A 300 30.04 19.47 -10.12
CA VAL A 300 29.58 20.29 -11.24
C VAL A 300 30.13 21.71 -11.18
N GLU A 301 30.19 22.29 -9.98
CA GLU A 301 30.74 23.62 -9.77
C GLU A 301 32.25 23.71 -10.02
N ARG A 302 33.04 22.78 -9.46
CA ARG A 302 34.50 22.79 -9.64
C ARG A 302 34.90 22.74 -11.10
N ALA A 303 34.22 21.92 -11.90
CA ALA A 303 34.48 21.84 -13.34
C ALA A 303 34.04 23.12 -14.08
N GLY A 304 32.96 23.76 -13.65
CA GLY A 304 32.50 25.04 -14.19
C GLY A 304 33.50 26.19 -13.97
N VAL A 305 34.13 26.23 -12.80
CA VAL A 305 35.19 27.22 -12.45
C VAL A 305 36.48 26.97 -13.24
N SER A 306 36.82 25.71 -13.50
CA SER A 306 38.02 25.34 -14.25
C SER A 306 37.94 25.77 -15.72
N GLY A 307 36.77 25.64 -16.35
CA GLY A 307 36.56 26.03 -17.75
C GLY A 307 36.41 27.54 -18.00
N SER A 308 36.27 28.36 -16.95
CA SER A 308 36.20 29.83 -17.08
C SER A 308 37.57 30.51 -16.96
N GLN A 309 38.63 29.77 -16.59
CA GLN A 309 40.01 30.30 -16.54
C GLN A 309 40.82 30.03 -17.81
N GLU A 310 40.28 29.25 -18.76
CA GLU A 310 40.91 28.94 -20.05
C GLU A 310 40.21 29.60 -21.26
N GLY A 311 39.29 30.54 -21.02
CA GLY A 311 38.53 31.26 -22.04
C GLY A 311 38.97 32.70 -22.23
#